data_AF-A0A7W5HW28-F1
#
_entry.id   AF-A0A7W5HW28-F1
#
_cell.length_a   1.000
_cell.length_b   1.000
_cell.length_c   1.000
_cell.angle_alpha   90.00
_cell.angle_beta   90.00
_cell.angle_gamma   90.00
#
_symmetry.space_group_name_H-M   'P 1'
#
loop_
_entity.id
_entity.type
_entity.pdbx_description
1 polymer ?
#
loop_
_entity_poly.entity_id
_entity_poly.type
_entity_poly.pdbx_seq_one_letter_code
_entity_poly.pdbx_strand_id
1 'polypeptide(L)'
;MRFCQAFMSELYRHIGADVDVPAGDIGVGAREIGFLFGQYKRLSNQFTSVLTGKGPSYGGSLIRPEATGFGCVYFAEEMLKRSGDTVEGKRVAISGSGNVAQYAARKVMDLGGVVVSLSDSEGTLYRESGLTEEQWLAVWS
;
A
#
# COMPACT_ATOMS: atom_id res chain seq x y z
N MET A 1 -17.77 9.30 0.79
CA MET A 1 -17.76 10.65 0.19
C MET A 1 -18.17 11.75 1.18
N ARG A 2 -19.44 11.86 1.63
CA ARG A 2 -19.89 12.96 2.52
C ARG A 2 -19.05 13.12 3.79
N PHE A 3 -18.67 12.00 4.41
CA PHE A 3 -17.76 11.99 5.56
C PHE A 3 -16.42 12.67 5.25
N CYS A 4 -15.74 12.26 4.17
CA CYS A 4 -14.47 12.86 3.72
C CYS A 4 -14.60 14.37 3.47
N GLN A 5 -15.71 14.80 2.88
CA GLN A 5 -15.96 16.23 2.62
C GLN A 5 -16.15 17.01 3.92
N ALA A 6 -16.93 16.49 4.87
CA ALA A 6 -17.09 17.11 6.18
C ALA A 6 -15.76 17.18 6.94
N PHE A 7 -15.02 16.07 6.97
CA PHE A 7 -13.71 15.97 7.60
C PHE A 7 -12.71 16.98 7.02
N MET A 8 -12.59 17.05 5.69
CA MET A 8 -11.68 17.99 5.03
C MET A 8 -12.14 19.46 5.16
N SER A 9 -13.42 19.72 5.43
CA SER A 9 -13.90 21.09 5.68
C SER A 9 -13.32 21.71 6.93
N GLU A 10 -12.82 20.90 7.87
CA GLU A 10 -12.01 21.38 8.98
C GLU A 10 -10.51 21.18 8.72
N LEU A 11 -10.10 19.99 8.26
CA LEU A 11 -8.66 19.68 8.11
C LEU A 11 -7.92 20.63 7.14
N TYR A 12 -8.58 21.15 6.09
CA TYR A 12 -7.90 21.91 5.02
C TYR A 12 -7.14 23.15 5.51
N ARG A 13 -7.56 23.76 6.63
CA ARG A 13 -6.91 24.97 7.18
C ARG A 13 -5.64 24.65 7.97
N HIS A 14 -5.38 23.37 8.24
CA HIS A 14 -4.25 22.88 9.04
C HIS A 14 -3.20 22.16 8.20
N ILE A 15 -3.49 21.88 6.92
CA ILE A 15 -2.60 21.13 6.02
C ILE A 15 -2.21 21.97 4.79
N GLY A 16 -1.08 21.66 4.18
CA GLY A 16 -0.52 22.42 3.07
C GLY A 16 0.70 21.71 2.50
N ALA A 17 1.02 22.00 1.22
CA ALA A 17 2.13 21.33 0.53
C ALA A 17 3.49 21.47 1.26
N ASP A 18 3.67 22.58 1.99
CA ASP A 18 4.88 22.89 2.76
C ASP A 18 4.62 22.91 4.28
N VAL A 19 3.50 22.32 4.74
CA VAL A 19 3.09 22.33 6.15
C VAL A 19 2.88 20.91 6.67
N ASP A 20 1.88 20.23 6.13
CA ASP A 20 1.53 18.85 6.48
C ASP A 20 0.89 18.21 5.24
N VAL A 21 1.38 17.02 4.88
CA VAL A 21 1.01 16.30 3.66
C VAL A 21 0.49 14.90 4.04
N PRO A 22 -0.81 14.76 4.36
CA PRO A 22 -1.36 13.47 4.76
C PRO A 22 -1.37 12.43 3.63
N ALA A 23 -1.63 11.18 4.01
CA ALA A 23 -1.69 10.02 3.14
C ALA A 23 -2.89 9.12 3.47
N GLY A 24 -3.03 8.02 2.73
CA GLY A 24 -3.97 6.96 3.06
C GLY A 24 -3.38 5.97 4.07
N ASP A 25 -4.25 5.28 4.80
CA ASP A 25 -3.94 4.23 5.78
C ASP A 25 -5.12 3.23 5.85
N ILE A 26 -5.21 2.40 6.90
CA ILE A 26 -6.33 1.49 7.13
C ILE A 26 -7.65 2.27 7.11
N GLY A 27 -8.56 1.88 6.22
CA GLY A 27 -9.85 2.55 6.02
C GLY A 27 -9.81 3.81 5.16
N VAL A 28 -8.64 4.27 4.72
CA VAL A 28 -8.46 5.44 3.83
C VAL A 28 -7.69 5.03 2.58
N GLY A 29 -8.41 4.51 1.58
CA GLY A 29 -7.84 4.07 0.31
C GLY A 29 -7.76 5.20 -0.73
N ALA A 30 -7.44 4.81 -1.97
CA ALA A 30 -7.41 5.76 -3.11
C ALA A 30 -8.75 6.47 -3.33
N ARG A 31 -9.87 5.79 -3.01
CA ARG A 31 -11.23 6.35 -3.07
C ARG A 31 -11.38 7.52 -2.08
N GLU A 32 -11.03 7.31 -0.81
CA GLU A 32 -11.11 8.35 0.22
C GLU A 32 -10.15 9.50 -0.07
N ILE A 33 -8.91 9.22 -0.49
CA ILE A 33 -7.93 10.24 -0.89
C ILE A 33 -8.46 11.11 -2.03
N GLY A 34 -9.13 10.52 -3.03
CA GLY A 34 -9.77 11.28 -4.10
C GLY A 34 -10.85 12.25 -3.59
N PHE A 35 -11.70 11.80 -2.65
CA PHE A 35 -12.72 12.66 -2.05
C PHE A 35 -12.14 13.78 -1.19
N LEU A 36 -11.12 13.45 -0.38
CA LEU A 36 -10.41 14.41 0.47
C LEU A 36 -9.69 15.46 -0.38
N PHE A 37 -8.94 15.05 -1.40
CA PHE A 37 -8.25 15.94 -2.32
C PHE A 37 -9.22 16.85 -3.09
N GLY A 38 -10.32 16.29 -3.59
CA GLY A 38 -11.36 17.06 -4.26
C GLY A 38 -11.96 18.15 -3.38
N GLN A 39 -12.24 17.84 -2.10
CA GLN A 39 -12.76 18.83 -1.16
C GLN A 39 -11.69 19.87 -0.79
N TYR A 40 -10.44 19.47 -0.56
CA TYR A 40 -9.34 20.39 -0.30
C TYR A 40 -9.22 21.40 -1.44
N LYS A 41 -9.10 20.91 -2.68
CA LYS A 41 -8.99 21.74 -3.89
C LYS A 41 -10.14 22.74 -4.00
N ARG A 42 -11.37 22.31 -3.69
CA ARG A 42 -12.55 23.19 -3.71
C ARG A 42 -12.49 24.30 -2.67
N LEU A 43 -11.95 24.03 -1.48
CA LEU A 43 -11.89 24.99 -0.36
C LEU A 43 -10.69 25.94 -0.47
N SER A 44 -9.52 25.43 -0.85
CA SER A 44 -8.29 26.22 -0.98
C SER A 44 -8.18 26.93 -2.34
N ASN A 45 -8.98 26.51 -3.33
CA ASN A 45 -8.92 26.98 -4.72
C ASN A 45 -7.54 26.80 -5.36
N GLN A 46 -6.83 25.73 -4.99
CA GLN A 46 -5.48 25.44 -5.49
C GLN A 46 -5.31 23.97 -5.83
N PHE A 47 -4.49 23.69 -6.85
CA PHE A 47 -4.04 22.34 -7.17
C PHE A 47 -2.59 22.17 -6.71
N THR A 48 -2.40 21.64 -5.50
CA THR A 48 -1.09 21.46 -4.88
C THR A 48 -0.91 20.04 -4.36
N SER A 49 0.33 19.63 -4.08
CA SER A 49 0.65 18.29 -3.56
C SER A 49 0.39 18.15 -2.06
N VAL A 50 -0.82 18.48 -1.60
CA VAL A 50 -1.21 18.42 -0.18
C VAL A 50 -1.54 17.01 0.32
N LEU A 51 -1.80 16.06 -0.57
CA LEU A 51 -2.03 14.66 -0.23
C LEU A 51 -1.16 13.76 -1.11
N THR A 52 -0.59 12.73 -0.51
CA THR A 52 0.02 11.60 -1.24
C THR A 52 -1.00 10.46 -1.40
N GLY A 53 -0.71 9.49 -2.28
CA GLY A 53 -1.66 8.42 -2.60
C GLY A 53 -2.79 8.84 -3.54
N LYS A 54 -2.64 9.98 -4.23
CA LYS A 54 -3.53 10.43 -5.31
C LYS A 54 -3.53 9.43 -6.47
N GLY A 55 -4.62 9.43 -7.24
CA GLY A 55 -4.72 8.65 -8.47
C GLY A 55 -3.83 9.20 -9.59
N PRO A 56 -3.37 8.36 -10.54
CA PRO A 56 -2.44 8.78 -11.60
C PRO A 56 -2.95 9.96 -12.44
N SER A 57 -4.25 10.04 -12.68
CA SER A 57 -4.87 11.11 -13.48
C SER A 57 -4.87 12.49 -12.81
N TYR A 58 -4.48 12.61 -11.54
CA TYR A 58 -4.46 13.87 -10.79
C TYR A 58 -3.26 14.01 -9.85
N GLY A 59 -2.07 13.59 -10.31
CA GLY A 59 -0.80 13.82 -9.60
C GLY A 59 -0.42 12.69 -8.63
N GLY A 60 -0.93 11.48 -8.86
CA GLY A 60 -0.46 10.25 -8.25
C GLY A 60 0.85 9.76 -8.85
N SER A 61 1.64 9.03 -8.05
CA SER A 61 2.85 8.36 -8.52
C SER A 61 2.55 6.90 -8.85
N LEU A 62 3.13 6.39 -9.93
CA LEU A 62 3.23 4.95 -10.15
C LEU A 62 4.03 4.31 -9.00
N ILE A 63 3.89 2.99 -8.83
CA ILE A 63 4.52 2.20 -7.76
C ILE A 63 3.99 2.54 -6.35
N ARG A 64 3.18 3.58 -6.16
CA ARG A 64 2.66 3.94 -4.83
C ARG A 64 1.91 2.79 -4.14
N PRO A 65 1.00 2.04 -4.80
CA PRO A 65 0.37 0.89 -4.16
C PRO A 65 1.40 -0.14 -3.68
N GLU A 66 2.40 -0.43 -4.52
CA GLU A 66 3.43 -1.44 -4.30
C GLU A 66 4.49 -1.02 -3.26
N ALA A 67 4.75 0.29 -3.12
CA ALA A 67 5.97 0.84 -2.56
C ALA A 67 6.38 0.24 -1.21
N THR A 68 5.45 0.18 -0.25
CA THR A 68 5.76 -0.31 1.11
C THR A 68 6.02 -1.81 1.12
N GLY A 69 5.21 -2.60 0.41
CA GLY A 69 5.39 -4.05 0.33
C GLY A 69 6.68 -4.43 -0.39
N PHE A 70 6.97 -3.76 -1.52
CA PHE A 70 8.19 -3.97 -2.28
C PHE A 70 9.42 -3.53 -1.48
N GLY A 71 9.37 -2.35 -0.86
CA GLY A 71 10.46 -1.83 -0.03
C GLY A 71 10.79 -2.75 1.14
N CYS A 72 9.78 -3.32 1.81
CA CYS A 72 9.97 -4.30 2.88
C CYS A 72 10.77 -5.51 2.40
N VAL A 73 10.38 -6.09 1.26
CA VAL A 73 11.05 -7.28 0.71
C VAL A 73 12.43 -6.95 0.18
N TYR A 74 12.61 -5.82 -0.51
CA TYR A 74 13.92 -5.36 -0.95
C TYR A 74 14.89 -5.17 0.22
N PHE A 75 14.41 -4.59 1.32
CA PHE A 75 15.26 -4.42 2.50
C PHE A 75 15.68 -5.76 3.10
N ALA A 76 14.75 -6.72 3.22
CA ALA A 76 15.06 -8.07 3.69
C ALA A 76 16.02 -8.82 2.76
N GLU A 77 15.86 -8.67 1.44
CA GLU A 77 16.75 -9.25 0.43
C GLU A 77 18.18 -8.68 0.56
N GLU A 78 18.35 -7.37 0.77
CA GLU A 78 19.68 -6.79 1.01
C GLU A 78 20.32 -7.29 2.32
N MET A 79 19.52 -7.55 3.35
CA MET A 79 20.01 -8.15 4.60
C MET A 79 20.48 -9.60 4.39
N LEU A 80 19.74 -10.38 3.59
CA LEU A 80 20.11 -11.76 3.24
C LEU A 80 21.39 -11.79 2.41
N LYS A 81 21.51 -10.93 1.39
CA LYS A 81 22.72 -10.81 0.57
C LYS A 81 23.97 -10.54 1.41
N ARG A 82 23.87 -9.70 2.44
CA ARG A 82 24.97 -9.44 3.37
C ARG A 82 25.44 -10.70 4.11
N SER A 83 24.56 -11.68 4.26
CA SER A 83 24.83 -12.97 4.90
C SER A 83 25.16 -14.08 3.88
N GLY A 84 25.34 -13.74 2.60
CA GLY A 84 25.59 -14.71 1.53
C GLY A 84 24.37 -15.53 1.15
N ASP A 85 23.16 -15.00 1.35
CA ASP A 85 21.88 -15.69 1.18
C ASP A 85 20.90 -14.87 0.30
N THR A 86 19.75 -15.45 -0.04
CA THR A 86 18.71 -14.86 -0.92
C THR A 86 17.30 -15.29 -0.50
N VAL A 87 16.27 -14.53 -0.87
CA VAL A 87 14.85 -14.92 -0.75
C VAL A 87 14.50 -16.14 -1.61
N GLU A 88 15.26 -16.42 -2.67
CA GLU A 88 14.96 -17.51 -3.62
C GLU A 88 14.83 -18.87 -2.91
N GLY A 89 13.72 -19.58 -3.18
CA GLY A 89 13.41 -20.88 -2.59
C GLY A 89 13.02 -20.85 -1.10
N LYS A 90 13.12 -19.71 -0.41
CA LYS A 90 12.74 -19.62 1.01
C LYS A 90 11.23 -19.65 1.20
N ARG A 91 10.80 -20.31 2.27
CA ARG A 91 9.41 -20.24 2.75
C ARG A 91 9.22 -18.94 3.53
N VAL A 92 8.32 -18.08 3.07
CA VAL A 92 8.04 -16.78 3.69
C VAL A 92 6.62 -16.75 4.20
N ALA A 93 6.48 -16.62 5.52
CA ALA A 93 5.19 -16.37 6.16
C ALA A 93 4.92 -14.87 6.18
N ILE A 94 3.77 -14.46 5.66
CA ILE A 94 3.32 -13.07 5.69
C ILE A 94 2.02 -13.02 6.50
N SER A 95 1.92 -12.05 7.39
CA SER A 95 0.68 -11.70 8.08
C SER A 95 0.06 -10.46 7.46
N GLY A 96 -1.26 -10.35 7.52
CA GLY A 96 -2.01 -9.28 6.91
C GLY A 96 -2.47 -9.62 5.49
N SER A 97 -3.52 -8.92 5.05
CA SER A 97 -4.15 -9.08 3.74
C SER A 97 -4.42 -7.74 3.07
N GLY A 98 -3.96 -6.63 3.67
CA GLY A 98 -4.05 -5.30 3.09
C GLY A 98 -2.93 -4.99 2.08
N ASN A 99 -2.93 -3.76 1.58
CA ASN A 99 -2.04 -3.27 0.53
C ASN A 99 -0.56 -3.68 0.73
N VAL A 100 -0.03 -3.50 1.94
CA VAL A 100 1.39 -3.84 2.23
C VAL A 100 1.66 -5.33 2.09
N ALA A 101 0.82 -6.17 2.69
CA ALA A 101 1.02 -7.62 2.71
C ALA A 101 0.88 -8.23 1.31
N GLN A 102 -0.10 -7.76 0.54
CA GLN A 102 -0.34 -8.23 -0.83
C GLN A 102 0.87 -7.93 -1.74
N TYR A 103 1.42 -6.72 -1.69
CA TYR A 103 2.59 -6.39 -2.51
C TYR A 103 3.90 -6.95 -1.98
N ALA A 104 4.02 -7.20 -0.67
CA ALA A 104 5.11 -7.99 -0.12
C ALA A 104 5.07 -9.42 -0.67
N ALA A 105 3.90 -10.07 -0.67
CA ALA A 105 3.73 -11.40 -1.24
C ALA A 105 4.12 -11.44 -2.73
N ARG A 106 3.64 -10.46 -3.51
CA ARG A 106 4.01 -10.32 -4.93
C ARG A 106 5.52 -10.23 -5.11
N LYS A 107 6.18 -9.38 -4.32
CA LYS A 107 7.63 -9.18 -4.47
C LYS A 107 8.44 -10.40 -4.04
N VAL A 108 8.02 -11.11 -3.00
CA VAL A 108 8.65 -12.38 -2.61
C VAL A 108 8.54 -13.39 -3.75
N MET A 109 7.36 -13.52 -4.36
CA MET A 109 7.14 -14.42 -5.50
C MET A 109 7.99 -14.03 -6.72
N ASP A 110 8.11 -12.73 -7.02
CA ASP A 110 8.97 -12.23 -8.11
C ASP A 110 10.46 -12.61 -7.92
N LEU A 111 10.90 -12.72 -6.66
CA LEU A 111 12.28 -13.10 -6.29
C LEU A 111 12.44 -14.63 -6.10
N GLY A 112 11.44 -15.43 -6.45
CA GLY A 112 11.49 -16.89 -6.36
C GLY A 112 11.27 -17.45 -4.94
N GLY A 113 10.83 -16.63 -3.99
CA GLY A 113 10.42 -17.09 -2.67
C GLY A 113 9.02 -17.72 -2.67
N VAL A 114 8.77 -18.57 -1.67
CA VAL A 114 7.52 -19.34 -1.51
C VAL A 114 6.68 -18.72 -0.40
N VAL A 115 5.65 -17.95 -0.76
CA VAL A 115 4.75 -17.30 0.22
C VAL A 115 3.74 -18.30 0.77
N VAL A 116 3.88 -18.69 2.03
CA VAL A 116 3.09 -19.78 2.63
C VAL A 116 1.86 -19.32 3.43
N SER A 117 1.74 -18.02 3.73
CA SER A 117 0.60 -17.50 4.49
C SER A 117 0.23 -16.07 4.14
N LEU A 118 -1.05 -15.75 4.38
CA LEU A 118 -1.62 -14.41 4.52
C LEU A 118 -2.65 -14.44 5.66
N SER A 119 -2.96 -13.31 6.29
CA SER A 119 -3.92 -13.30 7.41
C SER A 119 -4.78 -12.05 7.44
N ASP A 120 -5.91 -12.10 8.13
CA ASP A 120 -6.73 -10.94 8.46
C ASP A 120 -7.12 -10.98 9.95
N SER A 121 -8.15 -10.22 10.33
CA SER A 121 -8.64 -10.20 11.72
C SER A 121 -9.36 -11.48 12.13
N GLU A 122 -9.80 -12.30 11.18
CA GLU A 122 -10.62 -13.50 11.44
C GLU A 122 -9.80 -14.79 11.37
N GLY A 123 -8.65 -14.79 10.67
CA GLY A 123 -7.80 -15.95 10.62
C GLY A 123 -6.58 -15.84 9.73
N THR A 124 -5.98 -17.00 9.43
CA THR A 124 -4.79 -17.12 8.58
C THR A 124 -5.03 -18.15 7.50
N LEU A 125 -4.84 -17.75 6.26
CA LEU A 125 -4.69 -18.65 5.12
C LEU A 125 -3.30 -19.27 5.17
N TYR A 126 -3.22 -20.60 5.15
CA TYR A 126 -1.96 -21.33 5.06
C TYR A 126 -1.96 -22.24 3.84
N ARG A 127 -0.88 -22.17 3.05
CA ARG A 127 -0.67 -23.03 1.89
C ARG A 127 0.79 -23.51 1.84
N GLU A 128 0.99 -24.79 2.10
CA GLU A 128 2.32 -25.39 2.17
C GLU A 128 3.11 -25.28 0.87
N SER A 129 2.42 -25.37 -0.28
CA SER A 129 3.02 -25.25 -1.62
C SER A 129 3.33 -23.81 -2.04
N GLY A 130 2.96 -22.82 -1.22
CA GLY A 130 3.01 -21.41 -1.57
C GLY A 130 1.83 -20.92 -2.42
N LEU A 131 1.62 -19.60 -2.41
CA LEU A 131 0.66 -18.91 -3.26
C LEU A 131 1.09 -18.90 -4.74
N THR A 132 0.13 -19.02 -5.65
CA THR A 132 0.36 -18.83 -7.09
C THR A 132 -0.03 -17.42 -7.54
N GLU A 133 0.45 -17.00 -8.71
CA GLU A 133 0.08 -15.71 -9.31
C GLU A 133 -1.44 -15.54 -9.44
N GLU A 134 -2.12 -16.58 -9.90
CA GLU A 134 -3.58 -16.61 -10.05
C GLU A 134 -4.29 -16.42 -8.71
N GLN A 135 -3.78 -17.02 -7.65
CA GLN A 135 -4.35 -16.87 -6.31
C GLN A 135 -4.07 -15.50 -5.72
N TRP A 136 -2.87 -14.96 -5.94
CA TRP A 136 -2.56 -13.60 -5.54
C TRP A 136 -3.50 -12.60 -6.24
N LEU A 137 -3.75 -12.76 -7.54
CA LEU A 137 -4.71 -11.97 -8.29
C LEU A 137 -6.14 -12.12 -7.75
N ALA A 138 -6.55 -13.33 -7.38
CA ALA A 138 -7.89 -13.59 -6.83
C ALA A 138 -8.13 -12.99 -5.45
N VAL A 139 -7.07 -12.78 -4.66
CA VAL A 139 -7.15 -12.07 -3.36
C VAL A 139 -7.18 -10.55 -3.54
N TRP A 140 -6.73 -10.05 -4.71
CA TRP A 140 -6.68 -8.62 -5.04
C TRP A 140 -7.99 -8.08 -5.65
N SER A 141 -8.70 -8.90 -6.44
CA SER A 141 -9.93 -8.51 -7.15
C SER A 141 -11.13 -8.32 -6.23
#